data_AF-Q8MJ81-F1
#
_entry.id   AF-Q8MJ81-F1
#
_cell.length_a   1.000
_cell.length_b   1.000
_cell.length_c   1.000
_cell.angle_alpha   90.00
_cell.angle_beta   90.00
_cell.angle_gamma   90.00
#
_symmetry.space_group_name_H-M   'P 1'
#
loop_
_entity.id
_entity.type
_entity.pdbx_description
1 polymer ?
#
loop_
_entity_poly.entity_id
_entity_poly.type
_entity_poly.pdbx_seq_one_letter_code
_entity_poly.pdbx_strand_id
1 'polypeptide(L)'
;MAHAGGTGYDNREIVMKYIHYKLSQRGYEWDAGDAGAAPPGAAPAPGILSSQPGRTPAPSRTSPPPPPAAAAGPAPSPVPPVVHLTLRQAGDDFSRRYRRDFAEMSSQLHLTPFTARGRFATVVEELFRDGVNWGRIVAFFEFGGVMCVESVNREMSPLVDSIALWMTEYLNRHLHTWIQDNGGW
;
A
#
# COMPACT_ATOMS: atom_id res chain seq x y z
N MET A 1 -15.71 5.59 33.33
CA MET A 1 -14.86 6.30 32.35
C MET A 1 -14.47 5.29 31.30
N ALA A 2 -14.97 5.43 30.07
CA ALA A 2 -14.77 4.46 29.01
C ALA A 2 -13.35 4.65 28.42
N HIS A 3 -12.52 3.61 28.49
CA HIS A 3 -11.33 3.52 27.66
C HIS A 3 -11.80 3.29 26.23
N ALA A 4 -11.75 4.34 25.40
CA ALA A 4 -11.79 4.17 23.95
C ALA A 4 -10.52 3.40 23.56
N GLY A 5 -10.66 2.09 23.35
CA GLY A 5 -9.61 1.30 22.74
C GLY A 5 -9.36 1.85 21.35
N GLY A 6 -8.25 2.59 21.18
CA GLY A 6 -7.82 3.11 19.89
C GLY A 6 -7.52 1.95 18.95
N THR A 7 -8.51 1.52 18.18
CA THR A 7 -8.29 0.62 17.05
C THR A 7 -7.68 1.46 15.93
N GLY A 8 -6.36 1.59 15.95
CA GLY A 8 -5.62 2.12 14.82
C GLY A 8 -5.75 1.15 13.65
N TYR A 9 -6.50 1.55 12.62
CA TYR A 9 -6.56 0.82 11.36
C TYR A 9 -5.19 0.76 10.69
N ASP A 10 -4.94 -0.30 9.94
CA ASP A 10 -3.72 -0.38 9.13
C ASP A 10 -3.80 0.63 7.98
N ASN A 11 -3.08 1.76 8.12
CA ASN A 11 -2.98 2.77 7.07
C ASN A 11 -2.41 2.19 5.77
N ARG A 12 -1.61 1.12 5.83
CA ARG A 12 -1.10 0.43 4.64
C ARG A 12 -2.26 -0.15 3.83
N GLU A 13 -3.20 -0.83 4.47
CA GLU A 13 -4.38 -1.38 3.81
C GLU A 13 -5.18 -0.30 3.07
N ILE A 14 -5.38 0.86 3.70
CA ILE A 14 -6.08 2.01 3.12
C ILE A 14 -5.36 2.51 1.87
N VAL A 15 -4.05 2.73 1.95
CA VAL A 15 -3.22 3.19 0.83
C VAL A 15 -3.24 2.20 -0.33
N MET A 16 -2.99 0.91 -0.06
CA MET A 16 -2.94 -0.13 -1.10
C MET A 16 -4.28 -0.23 -1.84
N LYS A 17 -5.40 -0.29 -1.12
CA LYS A 17 -6.74 -0.36 -1.72
C LYS A 17 -7.15 0.91 -2.48
N TYR A 18 -6.59 2.06 -2.11
CA TYR A 18 -6.81 3.31 -2.82
C TYR A 18 -6.00 3.37 -4.12
N ILE A 19 -4.70 3.06 -4.07
CA ILE A 19 -3.84 3.06 -5.26
C ILE A 19 -4.34 2.04 -6.29
N HIS A 20 -4.69 0.82 -5.85
CA HIS A 20 -5.27 -0.19 -6.71
C HIS A 20 -6.54 0.33 -7.41
N TYR A 21 -7.41 1.03 -6.70
CA TYR A 21 -8.60 1.66 -7.28
C TYR A 21 -8.25 2.72 -8.34
N LYS A 22 -7.30 3.62 -8.06
CA LYS A 22 -6.90 4.68 -8.99
C LYS A 22 -6.26 4.12 -10.27
N LEU A 23 -5.47 3.05 -10.14
CA LEU A 23 -4.88 2.36 -11.28
C LEU A 23 -5.93 1.61 -12.10
N SER A 24 -6.87 0.91 -11.45
CA SER A 24 -7.93 0.18 -12.16
C SER A 24 -8.90 1.12 -12.90
N GLN A 25 -9.15 2.33 -12.39
CA GLN A 25 -9.89 3.37 -13.11
C GLN A 25 -9.26 3.74 -14.47
N ARG A 26 -7.95 3.54 -14.63
CA ARG A 26 -7.20 3.79 -15.86
C ARG A 26 -6.97 2.53 -16.69
N GLY A 27 -7.48 1.38 -16.26
CA GLY A 27 -7.29 0.09 -16.92
C GLY A 27 -5.95 -0.57 -16.61
N TYR A 28 -5.24 -0.12 -15.57
CA TYR A 28 -4.01 -0.76 -15.11
C TYR A 28 -4.30 -1.78 -14.02
N GLU A 29 -3.70 -2.97 -14.16
CA GLU A 29 -3.64 -3.96 -13.09
C GLU A 29 -2.34 -3.76 -12.31
N TRP A 30 -2.47 -3.66 -10.98
CA TRP A 30 -1.33 -3.62 -10.07
C TRP A 30 -1.53 -4.72 -9.04
N ASP A 31 -0.70 -5.75 -9.14
CA ASP A 31 -0.68 -6.80 -8.15
C ASP A 31 0.02 -6.25 -6.90
N ALA A 32 -0.79 -5.83 -5.94
CA ALA A 32 -0.38 -5.36 -4.64
C ALA A 32 0.19 -6.53 -3.81
N GLY A 33 1.27 -7.15 -4.27
CA GLY A 33 1.67 -8.50 -3.85
C GLY A 33 3.18 -8.70 -3.80
N ASP A 34 3.72 -8.55 -2.59
CA ASP A 34 4.97 -9.14 -2.08
C ASP A 34 6.29 -8.80 -2.81
N ALA A 35 6.78 -7.58 -2.62
CA ALA A 35 8.21 -7.26 -2.82
C ALA A 35 9.11 -7.88 -1.71
N GLY A 36 8.85 -9.13 -1.32
CA GLY A 36 9.36 -9.75 -0.09
C GLY A 36 9.71 -11.25 -0.14
N ALA A 37 9.33 -12.03 -1.16
CA ALA A 37 9.70 -13.45 -1.24
C ALA A 37 9.89 -13.97 -2.68
N ALA A 38 10.94 -13.50 -3.35
CA ALA A 38 11.54 -14.25 -4.45
C ALA A 38 13.06 -14.36 -4.19
N PRO A 39 13.60 -15.52 -3.78
CA PRO A 39 15.05 -15.70 -3.80
C PRO A 39 15.52 -15.72 -5.27
N PRO A 40 16.59 -14.97 -5.62
CA PRO A 40 17.16 -15.06 -6.95
C PRO A 40 17.94 -16.37 -7.04
N GLY A 41 17.41 -17.36 -7.74
CA GLY A 41 18.17 -18.56 -8.09
C GLY A 41 17.46 -19.87 -7.84
N ALA A 42 16.31 -20.09 -8.48
CA ALA A 42 15.85 -21.44 -8.76
C ALA A 42 15.77 -21.62 -10.28
N ALA A 43 16.85 -22.13 -10.86
CA ALA A 43 16.87 -22.59 -12.24
C ALA A 43 15.86 -23.74 -12.42
N PRO A 44 15.14 -23.82 -13.56
CA PRO A 44 14.28 -24.96 -13.83
C PRO A 44 15.14 -26.15 -14.28
N ALA A 45 15.23 -27.19 -13.45
CA ALA A 45 15.80 -28.46 -13.88
C ALA A 45 14.75 -29.27 -14.66
N PRO A 46 15.06 -29.74 -15.88
CA PRO A 46 14.14 -30.59 -16.64
C PRO A 46 14.19 -32.02 -16.07
N GLY A 47 13.00 -32.61 -15.92
CA GLY A 47 12.84 -33.99 -15.48
C GLY A 47 13.10 -35.02 -16.60
N ILE A 48 12.79 -36.28 -16.25
CA ILE A 48 12.82 -37.54 -17.04
C ILE A 48 14.12 -38.34 -16.71
N LEU A 49 14.14 -39.60 -16.23
CA LEU A 49 13.35 -40.82 -16.49
C LEU A 49 13.36 -41.82 -15.29
N SER A 50 12.33 -42.67 -15.29
CA SER A 50 12.01 -43.91 -14.57
C SER A 50 13.12 -44.81 -14.00
N SER A 51 12.83 -45.49 -12.85
CA SER A 51 12.51 -46.95 -12.76
C SER A 51 12.55 -47.47 -11.30
N GLN A 52 11.50 -48.19 -10.88
CA GLN A 52 11.28 -48.92 -9.59
C GLN A 52 12.09 -50.25 -9.52
N PRO A 53 11.93 -51.18 -8.53
CA PRO A 53 11.44 -51.14 -7.14
C PRO A 53 12.35 -51.88 -6.11
N GLY A 54 12.16 -51.67 -4.79
CA GLY A 54 12.80 -52.48 -3.75
C GLY A 54 12.15 -52.35 -2.37
N ARG A 55 11.70 -53.47 -1.81
CA ARG A 55 10.95 -53.68 -0.56
C ARG A 55 11.66 -53.17 0.71
N THR A 56 10.92 -52.62 1.69
CA THR A 56 10.47 -53.21 2.99
C THR A 56 9.76 -52.14 3.87
N PRO A 57 8.84 -52.49 4.79
CA PRO A 57 8.17 -51.53 5.67
C PRO A 57 8.64 -51.56 7.13
N ALA A 58 8.30 -50.48 7.86
CA ALA A 58 8.24 -50.26 9.33
C ALA A 58 9.36 -49.39 9.98
N PRO A 59 9.12 -48.75 11.15
CA PRO A 59 7.92 -48.00 11.55
C PRO A 59 8.24 -46.55 12.01
N SER A 60 7.17 -45.76 12.06
CA SER A 60 6.92 -44.46 12.70
C SER A 60 7.91 -43.99 13.79
N ARG A 61 8.53 -42.82 13.56
CA ARG A 61 9.07 -41.94 14.60
C ARG A 61 8.30 -40.63 14.58
N THR A 62 7.59 -40.38 15.66
CA THR A 62 6.84 -39.17 15.99
C THR A 62 7.78 -37.96 16.04
N SER A 63 7.53 -36.95 15.21
CA SER A 63 8.11 -35.62 15.37
C SER A 63 7.53 -34.94 16.61
N PRO A 64 8.33 -34.21 17.42
CA PRO A 64 7.79 -33.37 18.48
C PRO A 64 7.07 -32.15 17.85
N PRO A 65 5.99 -31.64 18.47
CA PRO A 65 5.35 -30.42 18.02
C PRO A 65 6.28 -29.21 18.23
N PRO A 66 6.24 -28.19 17.36
CA PRO A 66 6.93 -26.93 17.59
C PRO A 66 6.33 -26.21 18.83
N PRO A 67 7.11 -25.39 19.54
CA PRO A 67 6.60 -24.60 20.66
C PRO A 67 5.50 -23.63 20.18
N PRO A 68 4.51 -23.29 21.03
CA PRO A 68 3.48 -22.33 20.66
C PRO A 68 4.15 -21.00 20.35
N ALA A 69 3.80 -20.46 19.18
CA ALA A 69 4.25 -19.17 18.68
C ALA A 69 4.18 -18.13 19.81
N ALA A 70 5.32 -17.51 20.08
CA ALA A 70 5.39 -16.31 20.91
C ALA A 70 4.30 -15.34 20.45
N ALA A 71 3.51 -14.88 21.42
CA ALA A 71 2.35 -14.03 21.24
C ALA A 71 2.63 -12.93 20.20
N ALA A 72 2.09 -13.13 18.99
CA ALA A 72 1.92 -12.04 18.05
C ALA A 72 1.05 -10.99 18.74
N GLY A 73 1.54 -9.74 18.81
CA GLY A 73 0.74 -8.63 19.29
C GLY A 73 -0.60 -8.57 18.55
N PRO A 74 -1.63 -7.91 19.12
CA PRO A 74 -2.95 -7.84 18.50
C PRO A 74 -2.79 -7.32 17.07
N ALA A 75 -3.17 -8.15 16.09
CA ALA A 75 -3.17 -7.77 14.69
C ALA A 75 -4.09 -6.56 14.52
N PRO A 76 -3.73 -5.59 13.65
CA PRO A 76 -4.59 -4.46 13.36
C PRO A 76 -5.96 -4.97 12.89
N SER A 77 -7.04 -4.36 13.39
CA SER A 77 -8.39 -4.69 12.98
C SER A 77 -8.60 -4.34 11.51
N PRO A 78 -9.26 -5.20 10.71
CA PRO A 78 -9.49 -4.93 9.30
C PRO A 78 -10.27 -3.62 9.11
N VAL A 79 -9.86 -2.82 8.13
CA VAL A 79 -10.47 -1.52 7.91
C VAL A 79 -11.91 -1.68 7.41
N PRO A 80 -12.91 -1.00 8.02
CA PRO A 80 -14.29 -1.06 7.58
C PRO A 80 -14.44 -0.68 6.10
N PRO A 81 -15.25 -1.41 5.31
CA PRO A 81 -15.45 -1.10 3.88
C PRO A 81 -15.89 0.33 3.60
N VAL A 82 -16.62 0.95 4.54
CA VAL A 82 -17.09 2.34 4.44
C VAL A 82 -15.94 3.33 4.34
N VAL A 83 -14.80 3.10 5.02
CA VAL A 83 -13.63 4.00 4.94
C VAL A 83 -13.10 4.04 3.52
N HIS A 84 -12.92 2.89 2.88
CA HIS A 84 -12.47 2.82 1.50
C HIS A 84 -13.48 3.44 0.54
N LEU A 85 -14.77 3.18 0.73
CA LEU A 85 -15.82 3.73 -0.13
C LEU A 85 -15.86 5.26 -0.05
N THR A 86 -15.91 5.80 1.17
CA THR A 86 -15.95 7.25 1.41
C THR A 86 -14.71 7.95 0.87
N LEU A 87 -13.51 7.37 1.10
CA LEU A 87 -12.27 7.94 0.59
C LEU A 87 -12.26 7.97 -0.95
N ARG A 88 -12.73 6.89 -1.61
CA ARG A 88 -12.85 6.86 -3.08
C ARG A 88 -13.83 7.91 -3.59
N GLN A 89 -15.01 8.03 -2.97
CA GLN A 89 -16.01 9.03 -3.36
C GLN A 89 -15.48 10.45 -3.19
N ALA A 90 -14.86 10.74 -2.04
CA ALA A 90 -14.26 12.05 -1.77
C ALA A 90 -13.11 12.36 -2.73
N GLY A 91 -12.26 11.38 -3.02
CA GLY A 91 -11.19 11.47 -4.01
C GLY A 91 -11.71 11.75 -5.41
N ASP A 92 -12.75 11.03 -5.85
CA ASP A 92 -13.37 11.25 -7.16
C ASP A 92 -14.02 12.64 -7.28
N ASP A 93 -14.68 13.11 -6.22
CA ASP A 93 -15.21 14.48 -6.15
C ASP A 93 -14.09 15.52 -6.22
N PHE A 94 -13.01 15.30 -5.47
CA PHE A 94 -11.83 16.16 -5.48
C PHE A 94 -11.20 16.21 -6.88
N SER A 95 -10.98 15.05 -7.50
CA SER A 95 -10.44 14.92 -8.86
C SER A 95 -11.31 15.64 -9.90
N ARG A 96 -12.64 15.52 -9.80
CA ARG A 96 -13.57 16.22 -10.70
C ARG A 96 -13.48 17.74 -10.57
N ARG A 97 -13.41 18.25 -9.35
CA ARG A 97 -13.36 19.70 -9.07
C ARG A 97 -12.05 20.34 -9.53
N TYR A 98 -10.93 19.66 -9.29
CA TYR A 98 -9.58 20.17 -9.56
C TYR A 98 -8.93 19.55 -10.80
N ARG A 99 -9.75 19.05 -11.74
CA ARG A 99 -9.29 18.28 -12.91
C ARG A 99 -8.22 19.00 -13.74
N ARG A 100 -8.36 20.32 -13.91
CA ARG A 100 -7.40 21.13 -14.70
C ARG A 100 -6.05 21.21 -13.99
N ASP A 101 -6.06 21.49 -12.69
CA ASP A 101 -4.85 21.61 -11.88
C ASP A 101 -4.09 20.29 -11.80
N PHE A 102 -4.80 19.15 -11.69
CA PHE A 102 -4.16 17.84 -11.73
C PHE A 102 -3.58 17.47 -13.10
N ALA A 103 -4.25 17.85 -14.19
CA ALA A 103 -3.72 17.63 -15.52
C ALA A 103 -2.43 18.44 -15.74
N GLU A 104 -2.40 19.69 -15.26
CA GLU A 104 -1.21 20.53 -15.28
C GLU A 104 -0.10 19.94 -14.39
N MET A 105 -0.43 19.51 -13.17
CA MET A 105 0.51 18.88 -12.24
C MET A 105 1.13 17.61 -12.83
N SER A 106 0.33 16.73 -13.45
CA SER A 106 0.82 15.54 -14.17
C SER A 106 1.76 15.92 -15.32
N SER A 107 1.46 16.98 -16.08
CA SER A 107 2.34 17.44 -17.17
C SER A 107 3.69 17.99 -16.69
N GLN A 108 3.72 18.62 -15.51
CA GLN A 108 4.92 19.23 -14.91
C GLN A 108 5.69 18.27 -13.99
N LEU A 109 5.10 17.13 -13.66
CA LEU A 109 5.76 16.04 -12.95
C LEU A 109 6.80 15.40 -13.88
N HIS A 110 8.01 15.97 -13.95
CA HIS A 110 9.19 15.27 -14.44
C HIS A 110 9.58 14.20 -13.41
N LEU A 111 8.80 13.13 -13.39
CA LEU A 111 9.00 12.00 -12.52
C LEU A 111 10.13 11.14 -13.09
N THR A 112 11.18 10.95 -12.29
CA THR A 112 12.21 9.95 -12.52
C THR A 112 12.39 9.14 -11.24
N PRO A 113 12.91 7.91 -11.29
CA PRO A 113 13.08 7.10 -10.09
C PRO A 113 13.93 7.80 -9.01
N PHE A 114 14.90 8.63 -9.43
CA PHE A 114 15.78 9.38 -8.55
C PHE A 114 15.10 10.60 -7.91
N THR A 115 14.20 11.28 -8.63
CA THR A 115 13.58 12.54 -8.16
C THR A 115 12.22 12.33 -7.49
N ALA A 116 11.58 11.17 -7.70
CA ALA A 116 10.23 10.88 -7.23
C ALA A 116 10.05 11.07 -5.72
N ARG A 117 10.97 10.53 -4.92
CA ARG A 117 10.91 10.65 -3.45
C ARG A 117 11.00 12.10 -2.99
N GLY A 118 11.93 12.86 -3.57
CA GLY A 118 12.11 14.29 -3.25
C GLY A 118 10.86 15.09 -3.62
N ARG A 119 10.32 14.89 -4.82
CA ARG A 119 9.07 15.54 -5.26
C ARG A 119 7.90 15.20 -4.35
N PHE A 120 7.76 13.94 -3.96
CA PHE A 120 6.73 13.51 -3.01
C PHE A 120 6.87 14.28 -1.69
N ALA A 121 8.05 14.27 -1.08
CA ALA A 121 8.28 14.93 0.19
C ALA A 121 7.97 16.43 0.12
N THR A 122 8.50 17.14 -0.90
CA THR A 122 8.27 18.57 -1.07
C THR A 122 6.78 18.90 -1.19
N VAL A 123 6.03 18.20 -2.04
CA VAL A 123 4.60 18.50 -2.25
C VAL A 123 3.80 18.21 -0.98
N VAL A 124 4.10 17.13 -0.27
CA VAL A 124 3.37 16.75 0.94
C VAL A 124 3.70 17.68 2.12
N GLU A 125 4.95 18.12 2.26
CA GLU A 125 5.33 19.15 3.23
C GLU A 125 4.58 20.47 3.00
N GLU A 126 4.50 20.91 1.74
CA GLU A 126 3.72 22.10 1.39
C GLU A 126 2.22 21.91 1.66
N LEU A 127 1.68 20.74 1.32
CA LEU A 127 0.25 20.44 1.49
C LEU A 127 -0.21 20.57 2.94
N PHE A 128 0.64 20.19 3.89
CA PHE A 128 0.32 20.20 5.33
C PHE A 128 0.98 21.33 6.12
N ARG A 129 1.65 22.28 5.46
CA ARG A 129 2.40 23.38 6.11
C ARG A 129 1.56 24.16 7.12
N ASP A 130 0.32 24.52 6.76
CA ASP A 130 -0.57 25.30 7.65
C ASP A 130 -1.50 24.43 8.52
N GLY A 131 -1.18 23.13 8.64
CA GLY A 131 -1.95 22.17 9.43
C GLY A 131 -2.70 21.12 8.63
N VAL A 132 -3.34 20.20 9.35
CA VAL A 132 -4.02 19.04 8.80
C VAL A 132 -5.53 19.24 8.85
N ASN A 133 -6.22 18.84 7.77
CA ASN A 133 -7.68 18.69 7.74
C ASN A 133 -8.05 17.57 6.77
N TRP A 134 -9.28 17.07 6.85
CA TRP A 134 -9.76 15.96 6.01
C TRP A 134 -9.66 16.24 4.52
N GLY A 135 -9.88 17.48 4.06
CA GLY A 135 -9.72 17.85 2.66
C GLY A 135 -8.28 17.72 2.18
N ARG A 136 -7.29 18.12 2.99
CA ARG A 136 -5.85 17.94 2.71
C ARG A 136 -5.45 16.46 2.74
N ILE A 137 -6.04 15.65 3.61
CA ILE A 137 -5.83 14.20 3.60
C ILE A 137 -6.35 13.59 2.29
N VAL A 138 -7.54 13.96 1.83
CA VAL A 138 -8.06 13.51 0.52
C VAL A 138 -7.15 13.96 -0.62
N ALA A 139 -6.67 15.21 -0.60
CA ALA A 139 -5.73 15.73 -1.58
C ALA A 139 -4.40 14.95 -1.61
N PHE A 140 -3.90 14.53 -0.44
CA PHE A 140 -2.72 13.68 -0.31
C PHE A 140 -2.91 12.32 -1.01
N PHE A 141 -4.06 11.69 -0.83
CA PHE A 141 -4.40 10.44 -1.52
C PHE A 141 -4.51 10.63 -3.04
N GLU A 142 -5.15 11.70 -3.50
CA GLU A 142 -5.24 12.02 -4.92
C GLU A 142 -3.86 12.31 -5.53
N PHE A 143 -3.00 13.06 -4.85
CA PHE A 143 -1.64 13.33 -5.30
C PHE A 143 -0.82 12.04 -5.45
N GLY A 144 -0.85 11.16 -4.44
CA GLY A 144 -0.21 9.85 -4.52
C GLY A 144 -0.73 9.01 -5.68
N GLY A 145 -2.05 8.99 -5.89
CA GLY A 145 -2.68 8.31 -7.03
C GLY A 145 -2.21 8.85 -8.39
N VAL A 146 -2.06 10.17 -8.52
CA VAL A 146 -1.51 10.79 -9.74
C VAL A 146 -0.07 10.36 -9.98
N MET A 147 0.77 10.35 -8.94
CA MET A 147 2.15 9.86 -9.07
C MET A 147 2.20 8.39 -9.49
N CYS A 148 1.32 7.53 -8.97
CA CYS A 148 1.25 6.13 -9.37
C CYS A 148 0.85 5.96 -10.84
N VAL A 149 -0.21 6.64 -11.28
CA VAL A 149 -0.65 6.61 -12.70
C VAL A 149 0.46 7.13 -13.61
N GLU A 150 1.12 8.22 -13.24
CA GLU A 150 2.23 8.79 -14.02
C GLU A 150 3.44 7.85 -14.10
N SER A 151 3.71 7.10 -13.01
CA SER A 151 4.76 6.08 -12.98
C SER A 151 4.48 4.98 -14.00
N VAL A 152 3.25 4.45 -14.04
CA VAL A 152 2.86 3.40 -14.99
C VAL A 152 2.87 3.92 -16.43
N ASN A 153 2.37 5.13 -16.69
CA ASN A 153 2.40 5.76 -18.02
C ASN A 153 3.81 5.90 -18.61
N ARG A 154 4.83 5.96 -17.74
CA ARG A 154 6.24 6.13 -18.12
C ARG A 154 7.05 4.83 -17.99
N GLU A 155 6.37 3.68 -17.90
CA GLU A 155 7.00 2.35 -17.78
C GLU A 155 7.87 2.20 -16.51
N MET A 156 7.55 2.96 -15.45
CA MET A 156 8.22 2.91 -14.15
C MET A 156 7.34 2.26 -13.08
N SER A 157 6.59 1.21 -13.43
CA SER A 157 5.66 0.53 -12.52
C SER A 157 6.23 0.14 -11.15
N PRO A 158 7.52 -0.27 -10.99
CA PRO A 158 8.10 -0.53 -9.67
C PRO A 158 8.09 0.67 -8.70
N LEU A 159 7.94 1.88 -9.23
CA LEU A 159 7.84 3.09 -8.41
C LEU A 159 6.51 3.17 -7.65
N VAL A 160 5.46 2.47 -8.10
CA VAL A 160 4.15 2.43 -7.45
C VAL A 160 4.27 1.88 -6.02
N ASP A 161 5.03 0.80 -5.82
CA ASP A 161 5.26 0.21 -4.50
C ASP A 161 6.02 1.17 -3.57
N SER A 162 6.98 1.90 -4.12
CA SER A 162 7.72 2.92 -3.38
C SER A 162 6.83 4.09 -2.95
N ILE A 163 5.94 4.55 -3.84
CA ILE A 163 4.98 5.62 -3.52
C ILE A 163 4.00 5.15 -2.45
N ALA A 164 3.47 3.93 -2.56
CA ALA A 164 2.59 3.34 -1.56
C ALA A 164 3.26 3.26 -0.18
N LEU A 165 4.55 2.88 -0.15
CA LEU A 165 5.35 2.87 1.07
C LEU A 165 5.48 4.28 1.66
N TRP A 166 5.88 5.28 0.87
CA TRP A 166 6.04 6.65 1.37
C TRP A 166 4.73 7.24 1.88
N MET A 167 3.62 6.96 1.21
CA MET A 167 2.30 7.39 1.67
C MET A 167 1.95 6.78 3.03
N THR A 168 2.19 5.47 3.18
CA THR A 168 1.96 4.74 4.42
C THR A 168 2.83 5.28 5.55
N GLU A 169 4.13 5.49 5.29
CA GLU A 169 5.06 6.06 6.26
C GLU A 169 4.60 7.46 6.71
N TYR A 170 4.15 8.29 5.77
CA TYR A 170 3.71 9.65 6.08
C TYR A 170 2.43 9.65 6.92
N LEU A 171 1.46 8.81 6.56
CA LEU A 171 0.24 8.63 7.35
C LEU A 171 0.56 8.20 8.78
N ASN A 172 1.43 7.21 8.95
CA ASN A 172 1.79 6.68 10.27
C ASN A 172 2.55 7.69 11.12
N ARG A 173 3.47 8.47 10.53
CA ARG A 173 4.35 9.38 11.29
C ARG A 173 3.75 10.75 11.54
N HIS A 174 2.99 11.29 10.58
CA HIS A 174 2.58 12.70 10.60
C HIS A 174 1.08 12.90 10.74
N LEU A 175 0.26 11.95 10.24
CA LEU A 175 -1.20 12.14 10.19
C LEU A 175 -1.94 11.27 11.23
N HIS A 176 -1.33 10.19 11.72
CA HIS A 176 -1.99 9.22 12.60
C HIS A 176 -2.57 9.87 13.86
N THR A 177 -1.77 10.63 14.59
CA THR A 177 -2.22 11.30 15.83
C THR A 177 -3.38 12.25 15.54
N TRP A 178 -3.26 13.09 14.50
CA TRP A 178 -4.34 14.02 14.13
C TRP A 178 -5.63 13.28 13.75
N ILE A 179 -5.53 12.20 12.98
CA ILE A 179 -6.69 11.37 12.61
C ILE A 179 -7.39 10.84 13.86
N GLN A 180 -6.64 10.27 14.82
CA GLN A 180 -7.20 9.75 16.07
C GLN A 180 -7.85 10.86 16.91
N ASP A 181 -7.18 12.00 17.05
CA ASP A 181 -7.68 13.16 17.81
C ASP A 181 -8.94 13.78 17.18
N ASN A 182 -9.19 13.54 15.89
CA ASN A 182 -10.33 14.06 15.15
C ASN A 182 -11.39 12.98 14.83
N GLY A 183 -11.46 11.92 15.64
CA GLY A 183 -12.53 10.92 15.59
C GLY A 183 -12.20 9.62 14.86
N GLY A 184 -10.95 9.46 14.39
CA GLY A 184 -10.52 8.30 13.62
C GLY A 184 -10.93 8.37 12.14
N TRP A 185 -10.62 7.28 11.42
CA TRP A 185 -11.17 7.03 10.07
C TRP A 185 -12.63 6.55 10.15
#